data_AF-K7KID3-F1
#
_entry.id   AF-K7KID3-F1
#
_cell.length_a   1.000
_cell.length_b   1.000
_cell.length_c   1.000
_cell.angle_alpha   90.00
_cell.angle_beta   90.00
_cell.angle_gamma   90.00
#
_symmetry.space_group_name_H-M   'P 1'
#
loop_
_entity.id
_entity.type
_entity.pdbx_description
1 polymer ?
#
loop_
_entity_poly.entity_id
_entity_poly.type
_entity_poly.pdbx_seq_one_letter_code
_entity_poly.pdbx_strand_id
1 'polypeptide(L)'
;MGIYLSSPKTEKFSEDGENDCLRYGLSSMQGWRATMEDAHAAYTDLDESTSFFGVYDGHGGKVVAKFCAKFLHQQVLKSETYLTGDIGTSLQKAFLRMDEMMRGQKGWRELSILGDKINKFTGMIEGLIWSPRSSDGNCQVDDWGLEEGPHSDFAGPTSGSTACVAVIRNNQLVVANAGDSRCVISRKGQVNL
;
A
#
# COMPACT_ATOMS: atom_id res chain seq x y z
N MET A 1 -5.16 28.70 -11.45
CA MET A 1 -5.03 27.47 -12.26
C MET A 1 -5.62 26.33 -11.44
N GLY A 2 -6.55 25.56 -12.01
CA GLY A 2 -7.26 24.50 -11.29
C GLY A 2 -6.36 23.29 -10.98
N ILE A 3 -6.88 22.38 -10.16
CA ILE A 3 -6.21 21.13 -9.73
C ILE A 3 -6.11 20.12 -10.90
N TYR A 4 -6.78 20.42 -12.02
CA TYR A 4 -6.87 19.56 -13.19
C TYR A 4 -5.94 20.00 -14.33
N LEU A 5 -5.41 19.02 -15.03
CA LEU A 5 -4.67 19.19 -16.29
C LEU A 5 -5.63 19.60 -17.43
N SER A 6 -5.08 20.20 -18.49
CA SER A 6 -5.84 20.54 -19.71
C SER A 6 -6.30 19.31 -20.50
N SER A 7 -5.56 18.20 -20.37
CA SER A 7 -5.89 16.91 -20.94
C SER A 7 -5.49 15.79 -19.96
N PRO A 8 -6.18 14.64 -19.95
CA PRO A 8 -5.82 13.56 -19.07
C PRO A 8 -4.51 12.92 -19.52
N LYS A 9 -3.67 12.53 -18.56
CA LYS A 9 -2.58 11.58 -18.80
C LYS A 9 -3.17 10.18 -18.92
N THR A 10 -3.09 9.62 -20.11
CA THR A 10 -3.69 8.32 -20.46
C THR A 10 -2.69 7.18 -20.51
N GLU A 11 -1.40 7.47 -20.30
CA GLU A 11 -0.38 6.44 -20.13
C GLU A 11 -0.73 5.55 -18.94
N LYS A 12 -0.64 4.24 -19.15
CA LYS A 12 -0.95 3.23 -18.16
C LYS A 12 0.32 2.51 -17.76
N PHE A 13 0.44 2.26 -16.46
CA PHE A 13 1.43 1.34 -15.92
C PHE A 13 0.70 0.08 -15.53
N SER A 14 1.11 -1.05 -16.10
CA SER A 14 0.47 -2.34 -15.90
C SER A 14 1.51 -3.39 -15.55
N GLU A 15 1.16 -4.25 -14.61
CA GLU A 15 1.97 -5.38 -14.18
C GLU A 15 1.04 -6.57 -13.97
N ASP A 16 1.58 -7.76 -14.15
CA ASP A 16 0.90 -9.01 -13.87
C ASP A 16 1.88 -9.99 -13.22
N GLY A 17 1.32 -11.07 -12.68
CA GLY A 17 2.11 -12.12 -12.06
C GLY A 17 1.24 -13.29 -11.62
N GLU A 18 1.90 -14.37 -11.21
CA GLU A 18 1.24 -15.60 -10.82
C GLU A 18 2.08 -16.39 -9.82
N ASN A 19 1.42 -17.27 -9.09
CA ASN A 19 2.02 -18.39 -8.36
C ASN A 19 1.23 -19.67 -8.67
N ASP A 20 1.52 -20.76 -7.96
CA ASP A 20 0.87 -22.05 -8.19
C ASP A 20 -0.65 -22.05 -7.93
N CYS A 21 -1.16 -21.06 -7.19
CA CYS A 21 -2.54 -21.00 -6.73
C CYS A 21 -3.38 -19.94 -7.45
N LEU A 22 -2.77 -18.83 -7.89
CA LEU A 22 -3.49 -17.70 -8.46
C LEU A 22 -2.68 -16.88 -9.48
N ARG A 23 -3.42 -16.05 -10.21
CA ARG A 23 -2.88 -15.02 -11.10
C ARG A 23 -3.43 -13.67 -10.69
N TYR A 24 -2.65 -12.62 -10.89
CA TYR A 24 -3.10 -11.24 -10.71
C TYR A 24 -2.67 -10.37 -11.89
N GLY A 25 -3.41 -9.29 -12.07
CA GLY A 25 -3.05 -8.20 -12.96
C GLY A 25 -3.44 -6.88 -12.30
N LEU A 26 -2.62 -5.86 -12.47
CA LEU A 26 -2.86 -4.52 -11.97
C LEU A 26 -2.59 -3.49 -13.06
N SER A 27 -3.25 -2.35 -12.96
CA SER A 27 -2.99 -1.21 -13.84
C SER A 27 -3.34 0.09 -13.14
N SER A 28 -2.58 1.14 -13.43
CA SER A 28 -2.83 2.50 -12.93
C SER A 28 -2.72 3.53 -14.05
N MET A 29 -3.47 4.62 -13.94
CA MET A 29 -3.53 5.72 -14.91
C MET A 29 -3.85 7.03 -14.17
N GLN A 30 -3.00 8.05 -14.29
CA GLN A 30 -3.15 9.30 -13.54
C GLN A 30 -4.41 10.10 -13.91
N GLY A 31 -4.84 10.07 -15.18
CA GLY A 31 -6.02 10.80 -15.63
C GLY A 31 -5.85 12.31 -15.53
N TRP A 32 -6.84 13.01 -14.99
CA TRP A 32 -6.94 14.48 -15.03
C TRP A 32 -6.21 15.19 -13.89
N ARG A 33 -5.78 14.47 -12.84
CA ARG A 33 -5.09 15.09 -11.70
C ARG A 33 -3.66 15.49 -12.08
N ALA A 34 -3.15 16.55 -11.45
CA ALA A 34 -1.78 17.00 -11.68
C ALA A 34 -0.74 15.97 -11.21
N THR A 35 -1.05 15.23 -10.16
CA THR A 35 -0.19 14.23 -9.50
C THR A 35 -0.87 12.87 -9.42
N MET A 36 -0.08 11.81 -9.56
CA MET A 36 -0.51 10.44 -9.24
C MET A 36 -0.38 10.21 -7.73
N GLU A 37 -1.52 10.09 -7.05
CA GLU A 37 -1.58 9.89 -5.59
C GLU A 37 -1.81 8.43 -5.17
N ASP A 38 -2.27 7.61 -6.10
CA ASP A 38 -2.53 6.20 -5.84
C ASP A 38 -1.22 5.39 -5.73
N ALA A 39 -1.31 4.32 -4.96
CA ALA A 39 -0.30 3.28 -4.84
C ALA A 39 -0.99 1.91 -4.80
N HIS A 40 -0.21 0.86 -4.99
CA HIS A 40 -0.69 -0.51 -4.87
C HIS A 40 0.39 -1.41 -4.26
N ALA A 41 -0.04 -2.56 -3.76
CA ALA A 41 0.81 -3.63 -3.28
C ALA A 41 0.27 -4.95 -3.85
N ALA A 42 1.15 -5.78 -4.41
CA ALA A 42 0.81 -7.11 -4.90
C ALA A 42 1.90 -8.08 -4.50
N TYR A 43 1.58 -8.97 -3.56
CA TYR A 43 2.47 -10.00 -3.04
C TYR A 43 1.76 -11.35 -3.22
N THR A 44 2.18 -12.13 -4.22
CA THR A 44 1.65 -13.48 -4.45
C THR A 44 1.99 -14.42 -3.29
N ASP A 45 3.19 -14.28 -2.75
CA ASP A 45 3.73 -15.13 -1.71
C ASP A 45 4.19 -14.24 -0.56
N LEU A 46 3.22 -13.67 0.16
CA LEU A 46 3.46 -12.88 1.37
C LEU A 46 4.01 -13.79 2.48
N ASP A 47 3.50 -15.02 2.57
CA ASP A 47 4.10 -16.16 3.27
C ASP A 47 3.83 -17.45 2.48
N GLU A 48 4.18 -18.61 3.04
CA GLU A 48 4.01 -19.93 2.39
C GLU A 48 2.58 -20.25 1.94
N SER A 49 1.56 -19.56 2.47
CA SER A 49 0.15 -19.88 2.28
C SER A 49 -0.72 -18.67 1.92
N THR A 50 -0.14 -17.48 1.84
CA THR A 50 -0.88 -16.22 1.83
C THR A 50 -0.43 -15.29 0.73
N SER A 51 -1.40 -14.76 0.00
CA SER A 51 -1.23 -13.68 -0.97
C SER A 51 -1.91 -12.40 -0.45
N PHE A 52 -1.32 -11.25 -0.75
CA PHE A 52 -1.83 -9.94 -0.35
C PHE A 52 -1.89 -9.00 -1.54
N PHE A 53 -3.03 -8.34 -1.69
CA PHE A 53 -3.26 -7.32 -2.70
C PHE A 53 -3.85 -6.08 -2.03
N GLY A 54 -3.35 -4.89 -2.37
CA GLY A 54 -3.82 -3.64 -1.81
C GLY A 54 -3.84 -2.53 -2.84
N VAL A 55 -4.89 -1.73 -2.81
CA VAL A 55 -5.03 -0.48 -3.57
C VAL A 55 -5.23 0.66 -2.58
N TYR A 56 -4.49 1.74 -2.80
CA TYR A 56 -4.44 2.90 -1.92
C TYR A 56 -4.61 4.16 -2.75
N ASP A 57 -5.68 4.91 -2.52
CA ASP A 57 -5.93 6.21 -3.17
C ASP A 57 -5.55 7.33 -2.20
N GLY A 58 -4.48 8.07 -2.50
CA GLY A 58 -3.98 9.15 -1.66
C GLY A 58 -4.86 10.40 -1.72
N HIS A 59 -4.98 11.10 -0.59
CA HIS A 59 -5.73 12.34 -0.51
C HIS A 59 -4.91 13.45 0.15
N GLY A 60 -4.65 14.52 -0.61
CA GLY A 60 -3.80 15.62 -0.15
C GLY A 60 -2.31 15.30 -0.25
N GLY A 61 -1.96 14.26 -1.01
CA GLY A 61 -0.59 13.80 -1.19
C GLY A 61 -0.49 12.28 -1.28
N LYS A 62 0.52 11.81 -2.01
CA LYS A 62 0.75 10.38 -2.28
C LYS A 62 1.53 9.62 -1.20
N VAL A 63 2.04 10.34 -0.19
CA VAL A 63 2.99 9.77 0.78
C VAL A 63 2.34 8.72 1.66
N VAL A 64 1.09 8.93 2.09
CA VAL A 64 0.34 7.98 2.91
C VAL A 64 -0.01 6.72 2.11
N ALA A 65 -0.48 6.86 0.88
CA ALA A 65 -0.76 5.72 0.01
C ALA A 65 0.49 4.86 -0.21
N LYS A 66 1.64 5.49 -0.49
CA LYS A 66 2.93 4.79 -0.60
C LYS A 66 3.39 4.17 0.71
N PHE A 67 3.14 4.82 1.84
CA PHE A 67 3.47 4.29 3.17
C PHE A 67 2.68 3.00 3.44
N CYS A 68 1.36 3.02 3.19
CA CYS A 68 0.51 1.84 3.31
C CYS A 68 0.96 0.72 2.37
N ALA A 69 1.24 1.02 1.10
CA ALA A 69 1.74 0.03 0.15
C ALA A 69 3.06 -0.62 0.61
N LYS A 70 3.93 0.15 1.26
CA LYS A 70 5.23 -0.32 1.76
C LYS A 70 5.12 -1.16 3.04
N PHE A 71 4.23 -0.81 3.97
CA PHE A 71 4.29 -1.36 5.33
C PHE A 71 3.05 -2.14 5.79
N LEU A 72 1.88 -1.95 5.17
CA LEU A 72 0.63 -2.50 5.70
C LEU A 72 0.66 -4.04 5.73
N HIS A 73 1.06 -4.68 4.64
CA HIS A 73 1.17 -6.14 4.53
C HIS A 73 2.13 -6.72 5.59
N GLN A 74 3.20 -6.00 5.93
CA GLN A 74 4.15 -6.42 6.97
C GLN A 74 3.52 -6.38 8.37
N GLN A 75 2.70 -5.36 8.67
CA GLN A 75 2.01 -5.29 9.96
C GLN A 75 0.90 -6.33 10.10
N VAL A 76 0.28 -6.73 8.98
CA VAL A 76 -0.66 -7.87 8.97
C VAL A 76 0.05 -9.15 9.41
N LEU A 77 1.26 -9.43 8.90
CA LEU A 77 2.03 -10.61 9.30
C LEU A 77 2.48 -10.59 10.76
N LYS A 78 2.84 -9.40 11.28
CA LYS A 78 3.36 -9.24 12.65
C LYS A 78 2.30 -9.40 13.74
N SER A 79 1.02 -9.25 13.42
CA SER A 79 -0.05 -9.34 14.40
C SER A 79 -0.20 -10.76 14.96
N GLU A 80 -0.33 -10.90 16.28
CA GLU A 80 -0.60 -12.19 16.92
C GLU A 80 -1.87 -12.87 16.39
N THR A 81 -2.88 -12.08 16.00
CA THR A 81 -4.13 -12.63 15.45
C THR A 81 -3.95 -13.25 14.07
N TYR A 82 -2.92 -12.83 13.33
CA TYR A 82 -2.56 -13.46 12.06
C TYR A 82 -2.06 -14.90 12.27
N LEU A 83 -1.24 -15.09 13.31
CA LEU A 83 -0.71 -16.40 13.69
C LEU A 83 -1.82 -17.35 14.14
N THR A 84 -2.83 -16.85 14.84
CA THR A 84 -4.01 -17.65 15.23
C THR A 84 -5.01 -17.87 14.08
N GLY A 85 -4.74 -17.36 12.88
CA GLY A 85 -5.59 -17.51 11.70
C GLY A 85 -6.72 -16.48 11.56
N ASP A 86 -6.82 -15.53 12.48
CA ASP A 86 -7.79 -14.43 12.42
C ASP A 86 -7.24 -13.25 11.60
N ILE A 87 -7.32 -13.42 10.27
CA ILE A 87 -6.88 -12.44 9.28
C ILE A 87 -7.71 -11.15 9.38
N GLY A 88 -9.01 -11.27 9.68
CA GLY A 88 -9.91 -10.12 9.77
C GLY A 88 -9.50 -9.15 10.87
N THR A 89 -9.29 -9.65 12.09
CA THR A 89 -8.79 -8.82 13.19
C THR A 89 -7.34 -8.39 12.96
N SER A 90 -6.50 -9.21 12.30
CA SER A 90 -5.15 -8.79 11.93
C SER A 90 -5.16 -7.55 11.03
N LEU A 91 -6.02 -7.53 10.01
CA LEU A 91 -6.18 -6.39 9.11
C LEU A 91 -6.65 -5.13 9.84
N GLN A 92 -7.66 -5.26 10.70
CA GLN A 92 -8.14 -4.13 11.51
C GLN A 92 -7.03 -3.54 12.39
N LYS A 93 -6.28 -4.40 13.09
CA LYS A 93 -5.13 -3.98 13.89
C LYS A 93 -4.05 -3.32 13.04
N ALA A 94 -3.74 -3.89 11.87
CA ALA A 94 -2.74 -3.35 10.96
C ALA A 94 -3.14 -1.95 10.43
N PHE A 95 -4.43 -1.71 10.16
CA PHE A 95 -4.93 -0.41 9.71
C PHE A 95 -4.69 0.66 10.78
N LEU A 96 -5.12 0.40 12.02
CA LEU A 96 -4.87 1.32 13.14
C LEU A 96 -3.37 1.49 13.41
N ARG A 97 -2.60 0.42 13.28
CA ARG A 97 -1.15 0.45 13.45
C ARG A 97 -0.47 1.34 12.41
N MET A 98 -0.98 1.46 11.19
CA MET A 98 -0.46 2.41 10.20
C MET A 98 -0.54 3.85 10.70
N ASP A 99 -1.67 4.25 11.30
CA ASP A 99 -1.85 5.61 11.82
C ASP A 99 -0.87 5.90 12.97
N GLU A 100 -0.67 4.95 13.86
CA GLU A 100 0.32 5.06 14.94
C GLU A 100 1.74 5.18 14.39
N MET A 101 2.07 4.36 13.38
CA MET A 101 3.38 4.37 12.73
C MET A 101 3.63 5.70 12.00
N MET A 102 2.62 6.36 11.45
CA MET A 102 2.86 7.63 10.75
C MET A 102 3.24 8.79 11.69
N ARG A 103 3.22 8.60 13.01
CA ARG A 103 3.55 9.61 14.03
C ARG A 103 5.00 9.52 14.49
N GLY A 104 5.43 10.58 15.18
CA GLY A 104 6.75 10.69 15.80
C GLY A 104 7.91 10.72 14.80
N GLN A 105 9.13 10.60 15.34
CA GLN A 105 10.37 10.80 14.58
C GLN A 105 10.51 9.81 13.40
N LYS A 106 10.25 8.52 13.66
CA LYS A 106 10.39 7.46 12.64
C LYS A 106 9.34 7.60 11.53
N GLY A 107 8.08 7.88 11.90
CA GLY A 107 7.00 8.18 10.95
C GLY A 107 7.32 9.39 10.08
N TRP A 108 7.77 10.49 10.69
CA TRP A 108 8.20 11.68 9.97
C TRP A 108 9.32 11.39 8.96
N ARG A 109 10.34 10.62 9.37
CA ARG A 109 11.46 10.25 8.49
C ARG A 109 11.01 9.41 7.30
N GLU A 110 10.25 8.35 7.55
CA GLU A 110 9.78 7.46 6.47
C GLU A 110 8.87 8.18 5.48
N LEU A 111 7.95 9.02 5.96
CA LEU A 111 7.11 9.85 5.11
C LEU A 111 7.93 10.86 4.30
N SER A 112 8.96 11.46 4.92
CA SER A 112 9.88 12.36 4.23
C SER A 112 10.67 11.65 3.14
N ILE A 113 11.17 10.43 3.37
CA ILE A 113 11.84 9.62 2.34
C ILE A 113 10.90 9.29 1.17
N LEU A 114 9.65 8.93 1.47
CA LEU A 114 8.64 8.64 0.44
C LEU A 114 8.22 9.90 -0.34
N GLY A 115 8.30 11.07 0.30
CA GLY A 115 8.12 12.39 -0.30
C GLY A 115 9.33 12.85 -1.14
N ASP A 116 10.56 12.71 -0.64
CA ASP A 116 11.77 13.20 -1.32
C ASP A 116 12.25 12.29 -2.44
N LYS A 117 11.91 11.00 -2.40
CA LYS A 117 11.99 10.16 -3.59
C LYS A 117 11.21 10.79 -4.75
N ILE A 118 10.24 11.68 -4.52
CA ILE A 118 9.63 12.49 -5.58
C ILE A 118 10.62 13.53 -6.07
N ASN A 119 11.19 14.36 -5.18
CA ASN A 119 12.10 15.44 -5.55
C ASN A 119 13.31 14.93 -6.36
N LYS A 120 13.91 13.80 -5.95
CA LYS A 120 15.00 13.17 -6.70
C LYS A 120 14.53 12.53 -8.01
N PHE A 121 13.33 11.95 -8.06
CA PHE A 121 12.81 11.26 -9.25
C PHE A 121 12.23 12.22 -10.29
N THR A 122 11.67 13.37 -9.88
CA THR A 122 11.34 14.46 -10.82
C THR A 122 12.58 15.09 -11.43
N GLY A 123 13.73 15.03 -10.74
CA GLY A 123 15.00 15.50 -11.27
C GLY A 123 15.73 14.50 -12.15
N MET A 124 15.43 13.20 -12.04
CA MET A 124 16.13 12.16 -12.77
C MET A 124 15.15 11.08 -13.25
N ILE A 125 14.95 11.08 -14.57
CA ILE A 125 14.52 9.97 -15.43
C ILE A 125 13.06 10.03 -15.93
N GLU A 126 12.86 10.71 -17.06
CA GLU A 126 12.08 10.14 -18.17
C GLU A 126 12.81 8.86 -18.62
N GLY A 127 12.22 7.70 -18.40
CA GLY A 127 12.63 6.43 -19.04
C GLY A 127 13.71 5.61 -18.33
N LEU A 128 13.39 4.98 -17.19
CA LEU A 128 13.97 3.68 -16.81
C LEU A 128 13.12 2.99 -15.72
N ILE A 129 12.12 2.27 -16.21
CA ILE A 129 11.47 1.06 -15.69
C ILE A 129 12.00 0.57 -14.33
N TRP A 130 11.20 0.76 -13.27
CA TRP A 130 11.42 0.15 -11.96
C TRP A 130 10.78 -1.25 -11.95
N SER A 131 11.58 -2.30 -11.78
CA SER A 131 11.11 -3.64 -11.39
C SER A 131 11.64 -3.97 -9.99
N PRO A 132 10.81 -3.97 -8.93
CA PRO A 132 11.24 -4.39 -7.60
C PRO A 132 11.31 -5.92 -7.54
N ARG A 133 12.50 -6.48 -7.80
CA ARG A 133 12.87 -7.80 -7.28
C ARG A 133 13.57 -7.60 -5.95
N SER A 134 12.82 -7.59 -4.86
CA SER A 134 13.38 -7.75 -3.51
C SER A 134 12.74 -8.96 -2.86
N SER A 135 13.30 -10.12 -3.20
CA SER A 135 13.30 -11.28 -2.31
C SER A 135 14.24 -10.96 -1.16
N ASP A 136 13.71 -10.38 -0.09
CA ASP A 136 14.39 -10.33 1.22
C ASP A 136 13.35 -10.64 2.30
N GLY A 137 13.06 -11.93 2.44
CA GLY A 137 12.31 -12.51 3.56
C GLY A 137 13.12 -12.50 4.86
N ASN A 138 13.85 -11.43 5.15
CA ASN A 138 14.49 -11.28 6.44
C ASN A 138 13.50 -10.55 7.35
N CYS A 139 12.69 -11.33 8.06
CA CYS A 139 11.86 -10.89 9.19
C CYS A 139 12.75 -10.37 10.32
N GLN A 140 13.51 -9.29 10.07
CA GLN A 140 14.14 -8.54 11.13
C GLN A 140 13.02 -7.97 11.99
N VAL A 141 13.15 -8.19 13.29
CA VAL A 141 12.33 -7.60 14.34
C VAL A 141 12.46 -6.08 14.20
N ASP A 142 11.63 -5.50 13.33
CA ASP A 142 11.61 -4.08 13.07
C ASP A 142 10.91 -3.43 14.27
N ASP A 143 11.77 -3.08 15.22
CA ASP A 143 11.49 -2.29 16.39
C ASP A 143 11.00 -0.91 15.92
N TRP A 144 9.69 -0.80 15.72
CA TRP A 144 8.97 0.46 15.68
C TRP A 144 8.81 1.04 17.09
N GLY A 145 9.87 0.94 17.88
CA GLY A 145 10.01 1.55 19.19
C GLY A 145 10.02 3.07 19.10
N LEU A 146 9.89 3.69 20.26
CA LEU A 146 10.03 5.14 20.42
C LEU A 146 11.44 5.55 20.03
N GLU A 147 11.54 6.28 18.92
CA GLU A 147 12.77 6.93 18.51
C GLU A 147 12.69 8.42 18.86
N GLU A 148 13.65 8.89 19.67
CA GLU A 148 13.74 10.32 19.99
C GLU A 148 14.48 11.09 18.89
N GLY A 149 13.96 12.28 18.56
CA GLY A 149 14.58 13.19 17.63
C GLY A 149 13.82 14.53 17.54
N PRO A 150 14.25 15.45 16.66
CA PRO A 150 13.68 16.78 16.53
C PRO A 150 12.19 16.81 16.10
N HIS A 151 11.67 15.68 15.62
CA HIS A 151 10.29 15.48 15.19
C HIS A 151 9.57 14.39 16.00
N SER A 152 10.03 14.11 17.24
CA SER A 152 9.33 13.17 18.15
C SER A 152 7.87 13.53 18.40
N ASP A 153 7.52 14.82 18.34
CA ASP A 153 6.18 15.37 18.53
C ASP A 153 5.34 15.43 17.24
N PHE A 154 5.87 14.91 16.13
CA PHE A 154 5.16 14.88 14.85
C PHE A 154 3.84 14.12 14.99
N ALA A 155 2.73 14.85 14.86
CA ALA A 155 1.39 14.30 15.03
C ALA A 155 0.92 13.40 13.86
N GLY A 156 1.73 13.26 12.81
CA GLY A 156 1.37 12.55 11.59
C GLY A 156 1.13 13.50 10.40
N PRO A 157 0.95 12.95 9.20
CA PRO A 157 0.75 13.72 7.98
C PRO A 157 -0.61 14.45 8.00
N THR A 158 -0.69 15.56 7.27
CA THR A 158 -1.96 16.28 7.02
C THR A 158 -2.73 15.73 5.80
N SER A 159 -2.24 14.64 5.22
CA SER A 159 -2.84 13.91 4.10
C SER A 159 -3.30 12.54 4.59
N GLY A 160 -4.10 11.85 3.77
CA GLY A 160 -4.60 10.52 4.06
C GLY A 160 -4.52 9.59 2.86
N SER A 161 -5.06 8.40 3.01
CA SER A 161 -5.22 7.45 1.92
C SER A 161 -6.43 6.55 2.20
N THR A 162 -7.07 6.08 1.15
CA THR A 162 -7.89 4.88 1.22
C THR A 162 -7.00 3.65 1.37
N ALA A 163 -7.57 2.54 1.81
CA ALA A 163 -6.94 1.23 1.78
C ALA A 163 -8.01 0.17 1.51
N CYS A 164 -7.99 -0.41 0.31
CA CYS A 164 -8.80 -1.56 -0.04
C CYS A 164 -7.88 -2.74 -0.29
N VAL A 165 -7.95 -3.74 0.57
CA VAL A 165 -7.02 -4.87 0.56
C VAL A 165 -7.75 -6.20 0.53
N ALA A 166 -7.19 -7.14 -0.21
CA ALA A 166 -7.62 -8.52 -0.31
C ALA A 166 -6.49 -9.44 0.11
N VAL A 167 -6.77 -10.32 1.06
CA VAL A 167 -5.85 -11.35 1.55
C VAL A 167 -6.44 -12.70 1.20
N ILE A 168 -5.68 -13.51 0.48
CA ILE A 168 -6.04 -14.88 0.12
C ILE A 168 -5.12 -15.80 0.91
N ARG A 169 -5.68 -16.61 1.81
CA ARG A 169 -4.93 -17.61 2.57
C ARG A 169 -5.61 -18.96 2.45
N ASN A 170 -4.92 -19.94 1.90
CA ASN A 170 -5.50 -21.24 1.57
C ASN A 170 -6.78 -21.07 0.70
N ASN A 171 -7.95 -21.44 1.24
CA ASN A 171 -9.25 -21.31 0.57
C ASN A 171 -10.12 -20.18 1.17
N GLN A 172 -9.51 -19.25 1.89
CA GLN A 172 -10.17 -18.10 2.49
C GLN A 172 -9.76 -16.82 1.76
N LEU A 173 -10.75 -16.02 1.36
CA LEU A 173 -10.56 -14.65 0.89
C LEU A 173 -11.13 -13.71 1.94
N VAL A 174 -10.30 -12.80 2.44
CA VAL A 174 -10.68 -11.75 3.39
C VAL A 174 -10.41 -10.40 2.76
N VAL A 175 -11.42 -9.54 2.75
CA VAL A 175 -11.32 -8.18 2.23
C VAL A 175 -11.51 -7.21 3.38
N ALA A 176 -10.63 -6.22 3.48
CA ALA A 176 -10.75 -5.09 4.39
C ALA A 176 -10.71 -3.78 3.60
N ASN A 177 -11.58 -2.83 3.96
CA ASN A 177 -11.68 -1.56 3.27
C ASN A 177 -11.77 -0.40 4.27
N ALA A 178 -11.00 0.65 4.02
CA ALA A 178 -11.10 1.95 4.67
C ALA A 178 -11.11 3.04 3.59
N GLY A 179 -12.17 3.84 3.55
CA GLY A 179 -12.37 4.86 2.52
C GLY A 179 -13.38 4.46 1.44
N ASP A 180 -13.29 5.10 0.28
CA ASP A 180 -14.25 5.03 -0.83
C ASP A 180 -13.81 4.15 -2.02
N SER A 181 -12.61 3.55 -1.92
CA SER A 181 -12.22 2.43 -2.77
C SER A 181 -13.20 1.24 -2.63
N ARG A 182 -13.35 0.44 -3.69
CA ARG A 182 -14.27 -0.70 -3.71
C ARG A 182 -13.60 -1.97 -4.21
N CYS A 183 -13.89 -3.09 -3.53
CA CYS A 183 -13.58 -4.43 -4.00
C CYS A 183 -14.84 -5.06 -4.60
N VAL A 184 -14.71 -5.73 -5.74
CA VAL A 184 -15.81 -6.43 -6.40
C VAL A 184 -15.38 -7.87 -6.64
N ILE A 185 -16.18 -8.83 -6.20
CA ILE A 185 -15.90 -10.26 -6.36
C ILE A 185 -16.85 -10.88 -7.39
N SER A 186 -16.31 -11.73 -8.25
CA SER A 186 -17.09 -12.50 -9.22
C SER A 186 -16.77 -13.98 -9.09
N ARG A 187 -17.79 -14.83 -9.10
CA ARG A 187 -17.65 -16.28 -9.07
C ARG A 187 -18.50 -16.90 -10.16
N LYS A 188 -17.90 -17.73 -11.01
CA LYS A 188 -18.57 -18.38 -12.16
C LYS A 188 -19.31 -17.37 -13.06
N GLY A 189 -18.70 -16.21 -13.30
CA GLY A 189 -19.26 -15.15 -14.13
C GLY A 189 -20.36 -14.31 -13.47
N GLN A 190 -20.70 -14.56 -12.21
CA GLN A 190 -21.68 -13.78 -11.45
C GLN A 190 -20.98 -12.88 -10.44
N VAL A 191 -21.23 -11.58 -10.55
CA VAL A 191 -20.76 -10.59 -9.58
C VAL A 191 -21.57 -10.73 -8.30
N ASN A 192 -20.88 -10.91 -7.18
CA ASN A 192 -21.47 -10.77 -5.86
C ASN A 192 -20.99 -9.42 -5.32
N LEU A 193 -21.93 -8.49 -5.18
CA LEU A 193 -21.70 -7.18 -4.56
C LEU A 193 -22.07 -7.25 -3.08
#